data_AF-A0A3D1QCY5-F1
#
_entry.id   AF-A0A3D1QCY5-F1
#
_cell.length_a   1.000
_cell.length_b   1.000
_cell.length_c   1.000
_cell.angle_alpha   90.00
_cell.angle_beta   90.00
_cell.angle_gamma   90.00
#
_symmetry.space_group_name_H-M   'P 1'
#
loop_
_entity.id
_entity.type
_entity.pdbx_description
1 polymer ?
#
loop_
_entity_poly.entity_id
_entity_poly.type
_entity_poly.pdbx_seq_one_letter_code
_entity_poly.pdbx_strand_id
1 'polypeptide(L)' 'DIQEFMIVPVGAASYREGLRMAVEIYHTLKKVLQSRGLATSVGDEGGFAPDLPSN' A
#
# COMPACT_ATOMS: atom_id res chain seq x y z
N ASP A 1 -0.28 -2.49 -18.33
CA ASP A 1 0.95 -2.60 -17.55
C ASP A 1 1.25 -1.28 -16.89
N ILE A 2 1.32 -1.29 -15.56
CA ILE A 2 1.47 -0.10 -14.72
C ILE A 2 2.63 -0.38 -13.76
N GLN A 3 3.59 0.54 -13.69
CA GLN A 3 4.78 0.38 -12.83
C GLN A 3 4.42 0.42 -11.34
N GLU A 4 3.62 1.42 -10.93
CA GLU A 4 3.29 1.66 -9.53
C GLU A 4 1.85 2.13 -9.34
N PHE A 5 1.25 1.71 -8.23
CA PHE A 5 0.00 2.26 -7.71
C PHE A 5 0.29 3.01 -6.42
N MET A 6 -0.06 4.29 -6.39
CA MET A 6 0.17 5.17 -5.23
C MET A 6 -1.13 5.58 -4.56
N ILE A 7 -1.06 5.87 -3.27
CA ILE A 7 -2.16 6.48 -2.50
C ILE A 7 -1.82 7.93 -2.17
N VAL A 8 -2.83 8.80 -2.17
CA VAL A 8 -2.68 10.20 -1.76
C VAL A 8 -3.77 10.55 -0.75
N PRO A 9 -3.41 10.94 0.49
CA PRO A 9 -4.39 11.26 1.53
C PRO A 9 -4.94 12.69 1.37
N VAL A 10 -5.69 12.94 0.29
CA VAL A 10 -6.19 14.28 -0.09
C VAL A 10 -7.11 14.94 0.94
N GLY A 11 -7.74 14.16 1.82
CA GLY A 11 -8.63 14.65 2.87
C GLY A 11 -7.97 14.92 4.24
N ALA A 12 -6.64 14.77 4.35
CA ALA A 12 -5.94 14.97 5.60
C ALA A 12 -5.89 16.45 6.02
N ALA A 13 -6.20 16.75 7.28
CA ALA A 13 -6.17 18.11 7.81
C ALA A 13 -4.75 18.66 8.04
N SER A 14 -3.72 17.79 8.01
CA SER A 14 -2.32 18.16 8.13
C SER A 14 -1.43 17.07 7.55
N TYR A 15 -0.14 17.38 7.32
CA TYR A 15 0.84 16.37 6.92
C TYR A 15 0.93 15.20 7.91
N ARG A 16 0.89 15.48 9.22
CA ARG A 16 0.91 14.46 10.27
C ARG A 16 -0.26 13.48 10.14
N GLU A 17 -1.46 14.01 9.92
CA GLU A 17 -2.66 13.18 9.71
C GLU A 17 -2.57 12.40 8.40
N GLY A 18 -2.06 13.01 7.33
CA GLY A 18 -1.88 12.33 6.04
C GLY A 18 -0.89 11.17 6.14
N LEU A 19 0.23 11.37 6.84
CA LEU A 19 1.22 10.32 7.08
C LEU A 19 0.61 9.18 7.91
N ARG A 20 -0.13 9.50 8.98
CA ARG A 20 -0.85 8.50 9.78
C ARG A 20 -1.80 7.67 8.92
N MET A 21 -2.62 8.32 8.08
CA MET A 21 -3.53 7.63 7.15
C MET A 21 -2.79 6.69 6.19
N ALA A 22 -1.68 7.15 5.60
CA ALA A 22 -0.89 6.33 4.68
C ALA A 22 -0.28 5.10 5.36
N VAL A 23 0.24 5.24 6.58
CA VAL A 23 0.80 4.14 7.39
C VAL A 23 -0.28 3.13 7.79
N GLU A 24 -1.46 3.61 8.20
CA GLU A 24 -2.60 2.75 8.52
C GLU A 24 -3.05 1.95 7.30
N ILE A 25 -3.13 2.58 6.12
CA ILE A 25 -3.45 1.90 4.86
C ILE A 25 -2.37 0.85 4.53
N TYR A 26 -1.09 1.19 4.65
CA TYR A 26 0.02 0.28 4.36
C TYR A 26 -0.05 -1.01 5.20
N HIS A 27 -0.21 -0.89 6.53
CA HIS A 27 -0.32 -2.05 7.40
C HIS A 27 -1.63 -2.82 7.23
N THR A 28 -2.73 -2.13 6.87
CA THR A 28 -4.00 -2.78 6.54
C THR A 28 -3.88 -3.59 5.25
N LEU A 29 -3.26 -3.02 4.22
CA LEU A 29 -2.99 -3.70 2.95
C LEU A 29 -2.13 -4.94 3.17
N LYS A 30 -1.08 -4.86 4.00
CA LYS A 30 -0.27 -6.03 4.36
C LYS A 30 -1.12 -7.18 4.90
N LYS A 31 -2.06 -6.90 5.82
CA LYS A 31 -2.97 -7.92 6.37
C LYS A 31 -3.90 -8.49 5.31
N VAL A 32 -4.43 -7.65 4.42
CA VAL A 32 -5.29 -8.09 3.31
C VAL A 32 -4.54 -9.02 2.37
N LEU A 33 -3.31 -8.66 1.96
CA LEU A 33 -2.46 -9.50 1.11
C LEU A 33 -2.17 -10.84 1.78
N GLN A 34 -1.78 -10.84 3.06
CA GLN A 34 -1.55 -12.07 3.83
C GLN A 34 -2.80 -12.96 3.92
N SER A 35 -3.99 -12.38 4.16
CA SER A 35 -5.25 -13.13 4.21
C SER A 35 -5.62 -13.80 2.89
N ARG A 36 -5.09 -13.28 1.78
CA ARG A 36 -5.26 -13.82 0.43
C ARG A 36 -4.13 -14.76 0.01
N GLY A 37 -3.16 -15.03 0.90
CA GLY A 37 -1.98 -15.84 0.57
C GLY A 37 -1.01 -15.17 -0.40
N LEU A 38 -1.08 -13.85 -0.55
CA LEU A 38 -0.22 -13.09 -1.45
C LEU A 38 1.07 -12.64 -0.74
N ALA A 39 2.15 -12.49 -1.52
CA ALA A 39 3.44 -12.06 -1.00
C ALA A 39 3.37 -10.64 -0.40
N THR A 40 4.06 -10.44 0.73
CA THR A 40 4.23 -9.13 1.37
C THR A 40 5.70 -8.75 1.54
N SER A 41 6.58 -9.28 0.69
CA SER A 41 7.93 -8.77 0.51
C SER A 41 7.87 -7.36 -0.06
N VAL A 42 8.89 -6.56 0.27
CA VAL A 42 8.98 -5.16 -0.16
C VAL A 42 9.99 -5.00 -1.28
N GLY A 43 9.71 -4.10 -2.22
CA GLY A 43 10.65 -3.67 -3.27
C GLY A 43 11.55 -2.51 -2.84
N ASP A 44 12.21 -1.89 -3.80
CA ASP A 44 13.21 -0.83 -3.58
C ASP A 44 12.61 0.42 -2.92
N GLU A 45 11.37 0.76 -3.25
CA GLU A 45 10.62 1.90 -2.70
C GLU A 45 9.83 1.53 -1.42
N GLY A 46 9.94 0.28 -0.94
CA GLY A 46 9.24 -0.19 0.26
C GLY A 46 7.76 -0.58 0.05
N GLY A 47 7.26 -0.50 -1.18
CA GLY A 47 5.93 -0.97 -1.59
C GLY A 47 5.84 -2.50 -1.72
N PHE A 48 4.62 -3.03 -1.86
CA PHE A 48 4.37 -4.46 -2.09
C PHE A 48 4.26 -4.76 -3.60
N ALA A 49 4.76 -5.91 -4.01
CA ALA A 49 4.63 -6.43 -5.38
C ALA A 49 3.97 -7.83 -5.39
N PRO A 50 2.67 -7.94 -5.03
CA PRO A 50 1.95 -9.21 -5.07
C PRO A 50 1.63 -9.61 -6.52
N ASP A 51 1.59 -10.91 -6.79
CA ASP A 51 1.16 -11.45 -8.08
C ASP A 51 -0.37 -11.35 -8.21
N LEU A 52 -0.84 -10.39 -9.01
CA LEU A 52 -2.26 -10.11 -9.26
C LEU A 52 -2.65 -10.56 -10.67
N PRO A 53 -3.88 -11.03 -10.90
CA PRO A 53 -4.29 -11.61 -12.18
C PRO A 53 -4.34 -10.61 -13.35
N SER A 54 -4.33 -9.31 -13.06
CA SER A 54 -4.39 -8.24 -14.06
C SER A 54 -3.80 -6.95 -13.51
N ASN A 55 -3.36 -6.08 -14.41
CA ASN A 55 -2.96 -4.69 -14.14
C ASN A 55 -3.74 -3.70 -15.01
#